data_AF-A0A5S4H0S7-F1
#
_entry.id   AF-A0A5S4H0S7-F1
#
_cell.length_a   1.000
_cell.length_b   1.000
_cell.length_c   1.000
_cell.angle_alpha   90.00
_cell.angle_beta   90.00
_cell.angle_gamma   90.00
#
_symmetry.space_group_name_H-M   'P 1'
#
loop_
_entity.id
_entity.type
_entity.pdbx_description
1 polymer ?
#
loop_
_entity_poly.entity_id
_entity_poly.type
_entity_poly.pdbx_seq_one_letter_code
_entity_poly.pdbx_strand_id
1 'polypeptide(L)'
;MPQTSAYYPQQITVINPPTRSGYAALAHERVYAAAVAQSLSILPRGAEGLSLAAGSSLADGALRQAREMAATLGLKPGDHLYEQLLAKAKQRTGDAPAWAAEIDALGRDGETIEAFGEECRQLGLAWDAAPLTVQNLLDGDAGTPLEPIYQRYRELFLHYGFADVTLLRELPIAYIVAGYTRISGRAVSTTRRGTETTARFRFFPAGRDSKFPMYGVRTETEGLLFQLDKLKVIQWLANSGVIDDPVVSTQRDAQKWLYRFSTPVADAFSTPDNSITEAVLGLVHSIAHRTMKALASRCGLNVDSLAEYLFPTNCAFLIYANTRSEFTLGGLEHVYRFDLEDALRELDAEKRCVFDPPCRRDFGGACAACLHISEVACTRFNTVLDRNLLFGTLPPLDGSVYADREDVQRWHGYWSR
;
A
#
# COMPACT_ATOMS: atom_id res chain seq x y z
N MET A 1 4.74 37.18 19.99
CA MET A 1 5.43 37.03 18.69
C MET A 1 4.66 35.98 17.91
N PRO A 2 4.02 36.28 16.76
CA PRO A 2 3.49 35.22 15.89
C PRO A 2 4.67 34.36 15.43
N GLN A 3 4.58 33.04 15.50
CA GLN A 3 5.64 32.12 15.04
C GLN A 3 5.77 32.21 13.50
N THR A 4 6.49 33.20 12.98
CA THR A 4 6.76 33.38 11.54
C THR A 4 7.90 32.48 11.02
N SER A 5 8.42 31.60 11.88
CA SER A 5 9.62 30.79 11.63
C SER A 5 9.42 29.28 11.82
N ALA A 6 8.18 28.78 11.87
CA ALA A 6 7.95 27.33 11.88
C ALA A 6 8.31 26.72 10.51
N TYR A 7 9.20 25.73 10.52
CA TYR A 7 9.60 24.94 9.35
C TYR A 7 9.08 23.53 9.52
N TYR A 8 8.42 23.00 8.49
CA TYR A 8 7.88 21.65 8.48
C TYR A 8 8.63 20.84 7.41
N PRO A 9 9.48 19.86 7.80
CA PRO A 9 10.19 19.03 6.84
C PRO A 9 9.18 18.18 6.05
N GLN A 10 9.39 18.08 4.74
CA GLN A 10 8.62 17.19 3.89
C GLN A 10 9.46 15.94 3.65
N GLN A 11 9.02 14.84 4.26
CA GLN A 11 9.75 13.58 4.34
C GLN A 11 9.12 12.54 3.43
N ILE A 12 9.95 11.67 2.88
CA ILE A 12 9.56 10.51 2.08
C ILE A 12 10.24 9.30 2.72
N THR A 13 9.45 8.29 3.04
CA THR A 13 9.95 6.98 3.46
C THR A 13 10.03 6.09 2.23
N VAL A 14 11.20 5.51 1.97
CA VAL A 14 11.40 4.54 0.88
C VAL A 14 11.67 3.18 1.49
N ILE A 15 10.85 2.20 1.11
CA ILE A 15 11.01 0.81 1.55
C ILE A 15 12.01 0.11 0.66
N ASN A 16 12.93 -0.63 1.28
CA ASN A 16 13.98 -1.42 0.63
C ASN A 16 14.61 -0.68 -0.56
N PRO A 17 15.19 0.52 -0.33
CA PRO A 17 15.73 1.34 -1.40
C PRO A 17 16.74 0.53 -2.23
N PRO A 18 16.61 0.55 -3.57
CA PRO A 18 17.39 -0.29 -4.45
C PRO A 18 18.89 0.02 -4.32
N THR A 19 19.71 -1.02 -4.42
CA THR A 19 21.15 -0.86 -4.59
C THR A 19 21.46 -0.32 -6.00
N ARG A 20 22.69 0.16 -6.22
CA ARG A 20 23.10 0.62 -7.56
C ARG A 20 22.95 -0.46 -8.64
N SER A 21 23.16 -1.73 -8.29
CA SER A 21 22.96 -2.86 -9.21
C SER A 21 21.49 -3.16 -9.46
N GLY A 22 20.61 -2.98 -8.47
CA GLY A 22 19.15 -3.15 -8.62
C GLY A 22 18.45 -2.00 -9.33
N TYR A 23 19.08 -0.81 -9.39
CA TYR A 23 18.47 0.38 -9.99
C TYR A 23 18.10 0.21 -11.47
N ALA A 24 18.86 -0.58 -12.23
CA ALA A 24 18.59 -0.82 -13.65
C ALA A 24 17.21 -1.49 -13.88
N ALA A 25 16.78 -2.36 -12.95
CA ALA A 25 15.47 -3.00 -12.99
C ALA A 25 14.31 -1.99 -12.85
N LEU A 26 14.58 -0.82 -12.25
CA LEU A 26 13.60 0.21 -11.97
C LEU A 26 13.65 1.38 -12.97
N ALA A 27 14.71 1.45 -13.77
CA ALA A 27 15.02 2.61 -14.61
C ALA A 27 14.57 2.41 -16.06
N HIS A 28 13.29 2.11 -16.28
CA HIS A 28 12.70 1.99 -17.62
C HIS A 28 11.29 2.58 -17.69
N GLU A 29 10.87 3.02 -18.88
CA GLU A 29 9.64 3.81 -19.09
C GLU A 29 8.35 3.11 -18.60
N ARG A 30 8.31 1.78 -18.68
CA ARG A 30 7.13 0.98 -18.30
C ARG A 30 7.17 0.39 -16.88
N VAL A 31 8.09 0.84 -16.02
CA VAL A 31 8.30 0.25 -14.68
C VAL A 31 7.03 0.24 -13.82
N TYR A 32 6.23 1.30 -13.87
CA TYR A 32 4.99 1.40 -13.12
C TYR A 32 3.93 0.41 -13.62
N ALA A 33 3.73 0.31 -14.93
CA ALA A 33 2.84 -0.69 -15.52
C ALA A 33 3.32 -2.12 -15.23
N ALA A 34 4.64 -2.35 -15.25
CA ALA A 34 5.23 -3.63 -14.87
C ALA A 34 4.96 -3.96 -13.39
N ALA A 35 5.09 -2.98 -12.48
CA ALA A 35 4.77 -3.16 -11.07
C ALA A 35 3.28 -3.51 -10.85
N VAL A 36 2.35 -2.86 -11.57
CA VAL A 36 0.93 -3.25 -11.57
C VAL A 36 0.77 -4.70 -12.05
N ALA A 37 1.52 -5.12 -13.08
CA ALA A 37 1.49 -6.50 -13.57
C ALA A 37 2.03 -7.51 -12.55
N GLN A 38 3.02 -7.15 -11.71
CA GLN A 38 3.47 -7.98 -10.59
C GLN A 38 2.37 -8.16 -9.55
N SER A 39 1.66 -7.10 -9.19
CA SER A 39 0.53 -7.16 -8.26
C SER A 39 -0.64 -7.99 -8.78
N LEU A 40 -0.81 -8.06 -10.11
CA LEU A 40 -1.74 -8.96 -10.78
C LEU A 40 -1.22 -10.41 -10.92
N SER A 41 -0.04 -10.71 -10.40
CA SER A 41 0.64 -12.01 -10.53
C SER A 41 0.87 -12.43 -11.99
N ILE A 42 0.99 -11.46 -12.90
CA ILE A 42 1.32 -11.70 -14.32
C ILE A 42 2.83 -11.81 -14.48
N LEU A 43 3.55 -10.95 -13.76
CA LEU A 43 5.00 -10.99 -13.64
C LEU A 43 5.38 -11.54 -12.27
N PRO A 44 6.55 -12.20 -12.15
CA PRO A 44 7.14 -12.55 -10.85
C PRO A 44 7.27 -11.32 -9.96
N ARG A 45 7.21 -11.49 -8.65
CA ARG A 45 7.41 -10.40 -7.68
C ARG A 45 8.88 -9.93 -7.66
N GLY A 46 9.12 -8.70 -7.24
CA GLY A 46 10.47 -8.20 -6.99
C GLY A 46 11.27 -7.75 -8.21
N ALA A 47 12.54 -7.45 -8.02
CA ALA A 47 13.42 -6.88 -9.05
C ALA A 47 13.57 -7.78 -10.29
N GLU A 48 13.46 -9.11 -10.12
CA GLU A 48 13.50 -10.07 -11.23
C GLU A 48 12.36 -9.81 -12.22
N GLY A 49 11.12 -9.72 -11.75
CA GLY A 49 9.96 -9.49 -12.61
C GLY A 49 10.00 -8.14 -13.32
N LEU A 50 10.49 -7.09 -12.66
CA LEU A 50 10.68 -5.77 -13.27
C LEU A 50 11.79 -5.81 -14.33
N SER A 51 12.88 -6.54 -14.09
CA SER A 51 13.95 -6.73 -15.08
C SER A 51 13.46 -7.45 -16.33
N LEU A 52 12.62 -8.48 -16.18
CA LEU A 52 11.98 -9.19 -17.30
C LEU A 52 11.10 -8.24 -18.14
N ALA A 53 10.37 -7.33 -17.48
CA ALA A 53 9.59 -6.30 -18.16
C ALA A 53 10.47 -5.26 -18.88
N ALA A 54 11.61 -4.88 -18.30
CA ALA A 54 12.56 -3.97 -18.93
C ALA A 54 13.11 -4.53 -20.25
N GLY A 55 13.47 -5.83 -20.28
CA GLY A 55 13.87 -6.53 -21.51
C GLY A 55 12.77 -6.50 -22.59
N SER A 56 11.50 -6.62 -22.17
CA SER A 56 10.33 -6.49 -23.05
C SER A 56 10.07 -5.05 -23.51
N SER A 57 10.37 -4.06 -22.67
CA SER A 57 10.19 -2.64 -22.97
C SER A 57 11.18 -2.15 -24.04
N LEU A 58 12.42 -2.64 -24.01
CA LEU A 58 13.40 -2.39 -25.09
C LEU A 58 12.88 -2.92 -26.43
N ALA A 59 12.15 -4.03 -26.38
CA ALA A 59 11.48 -4.60 -27.52
C ALA A 59 10.34 -3.68 -28.04
N ASP A 60 9.43 -3.24 -27.17
CA ASP A 60 8.36 -2.31 -27.55
C ASP A 60 8.85 -0.97 -28.11
N GLY A 61 9.93 -0.43 -27.56
CA GLY A 61 10.57 0.79 -28.06
C GLY A 61 11.02 0.64 -29.52
N ALA A 62 11.62 -0.50 -29.87
CA ALA A 62 12.05 -0.79 -31.24
C ALA A 62 10.86 -0.88 -32.23
N LEU A 63 9.73 -1.45 -31.78
CA LEU A 63 8.48 -1.52 -32.56
C LEU A 63 7.86 -0.13 -32.76
N ARG A 64 7.83 0.70 -31.71
CA ARG A 64 7.29 2.07 -31.79
C ARG A 64 8.13 2.94 -32.72
N GLN A 65 9.45 2.85 -32.60
CA GLN A 65 10.39 3.59 -33.45
C GLN A 65 10.29 3.17 -34.92
N ALA A 66 10.05 1.88 -35.19
CA ALA A 66 9.78 1.39 -36.55
C ALA A 66 8.48 1.98 -37.13
N ARG A 67 7.41 2.10 -36.33
CA ARG A 67 6.14 2.73 -36.75
C ARG A 67 6.28 4.23 -37.00
N GLU A 68 6.97 4.96 -36.12
CA GLU A 68 7.25 6.40 -36.28
C GLU A 68 8.11 6.67 -37.52
N MET A 69 9.12 5.83 -37.76
CA MET A 69 9.96 5.93 -38.96
C MET A 69 9.18 5.61 -40.23
N ALA A 70 8.29 4.63 -40.19
CA ALA A 70 7.41 4.32 -41.32
C ALA A 70 6.45 5.48 -41.65
N ALA A 71 5.86 6.10 -40.62
CA ALA A 71 5.02 7.29 -40.78
C ALA A 71 5.79 8.48 -41.37
N THR A 72 7.03 8.71 -40.92
CA THR A 72 7.92 9.76 -41.46
C THR A 72 8.26 9.54 -42.93
N LEU A 73 8.38 8.28 -43.36
CA LEU A 73 8.62 7.90 -44.75
C LEU A 73 7.34 7.85 -45.61
N GLY A 74 6.17 8.16 -45.04
CA GLY A 74 4.88 8.11 -45.74
C GLY A 74 4.41 6.69 -46.09
N LEU A 75 5.00 5.66 -45.47
CA LEU A 75 4.68 4.26 -45.69
C LEU A 75 3.36 3.90 -45.01
N LYS A 76 2.51 3.16 -45.71
CA LYS A 76 1.20 2.72 -45.20
C LYS A 76 1.22 1.24 -44.80
N PRO A 77 0.35 0.82 -43.86
CA PRO A 77 0.12 -0.59 -43.59
C PRO A 77 -0.22 -1.36 -44.87
N GLY A 78 0.48 -2.47 -45.13
CA GLY A 78 0.39 -3.23 -46.38
C GLY A 78 1.49 -2.93 -47.42
N ASP A 79 2.26 -1.85 -47.27
CA ASP A 79 3.45 -1.63 -48.10
C ASP A 79 4.54 -2.66 -47.75
N HIS A 80 5.20 -3.20 -48.78
CA HIS A 80 6.22 -4.23 -48.58
C HIS A 80 7.36 -3.77 -47.66
N LEU A 81 7.73 -2.48 -47.73
CA LEU A 81 8.78 -1.89 -46.89
C LEU A 81 8.30 -1.64 -45.45
N TYR A 82 7.00 -1.34 -45.26
CA TYR A 82 6.37 -1.19 -43.95
C TYR A 82 6.41 -2.52 -43.19
N GLU A 83 5.99 -3.60 -43.86
CA GLU A 83 5.97 -4.94 -43.28
C GLU A 83 7.39 -5.47 -42.98
N GLN A 84 8.37 -5.17 -43.84
CA GLN A 84 9.77 -5.54 -43.58
C GLN A 84 10.37 -4.79 -42.38
N LEU A 85 10.08 -3.49 -42.23
CA LEU A 85 10.53 -2.71 -41.07
C LEU A 85 9.96 -3.28 -39.77
N LEU A 86 8.67 -3.60 -39.75
CA LEU A 86 8.02 -4.22 -38.60
C LEU A 86 8.50 -5.65 -38.34
N ALA A 87 8.71 -6.47 -39.38
CA ALA A 87 9.21 -7.84 -39.22
C ALA A 87 10.64 -7.86 -38.66
N LYS A 88 11.49 -6.91 -39.09
CA LYS A 88 12.86 -6.77 -38.59
C LYS A 88 12.89 -6.22 -37.16
N ALA A 89 11.97 -5.35 -36.80
CA ALA A 89 11.73 -4.98 -35.41
C ALA A 89 11.29 -6.23 -34.61
N LYS A 90 10.24 -6.92 -35.04
CA LYS A 90 9.72 -8.16 -34.40
C LYS A 90 10.77 -9.26 -34.19
N GLN A 91 11.63 -9.49 -35.17
CA GLN A 91 12.74 -10.44 -35.06
C GLN A 91 13.79 -10.03 -34.02
N ARG A 92 13.98 -8.72 -33.80
CA ARG A 92 14.87 -8.19 -32.76
C ARG A 92 14.21 -8.17 -31.38
N THR A 93 12.89 -8.12 -31.32
CA THR A 93 12.15 -7.97 -30.06
C THR A 93 11.80 -9.29 -29.39
N GLY A 94 11.62 -10.39 -30.14
CA GLY A 94 10.84 -11.53 -29.63
C GLY A 94 9.38 -11.11 -29.39
N ASP A 95 8.51 -12.05 -29.04
CA ASP A 95 7.11 -11.74 -28.72
C ASP A 95 7.06 -10.87 -27.45
N ALA A 96 6.71 -9.59 -27.60
CA ALA A 96 6.43 -8.71 -26.47
C ALA A 96 5.36 -9.40 -25.59
N PRO A 97 5.60 -9.62 -24.29
CA PRO A 97 4.83 -10.60 -23.55
C PRO A 97 3.44 -10.06 -23.22
N ALA A 98 2.49 -10.99 -23.04
CA ALA A 98 1.07 -10.77 -22.79
C ALA A 98 0.72 -9.76 -21.67
N TRP A 99 1.67 -9.39 -20.80
CA TRP A 99 1.40 -8.54 -19.63
C TRP A 99 0.98 -7.11 -19.99
N ALA A 100 1.58 -6.51 -21.01
CA ALA A 100 1.30 -5.14 -21.41
C ALA A 100 -0.16 -4.95 -21.80
N ALA A 101 -0.66 -5.85 -22.67
CA ALA A 101 -2.04 -5.84 -23.12
C ALA A 101 -3.03 -6.07 -21.97
N GLU A 102 -2.66 -6.85 -20.96
CA GLU A 102 -3.49 -7.06 -19.76
C GLU A 102 -3.58 -5.81 -18.88
N ILE A 103 -2.52 -5.00 -18.81
CA ILE A 103 -2.56 -3.69 -18.13
C ILE A 103 -3.40 -2.69 -18.92
N ASP A 104 -3.23 -2.65 -20.24
CA ASP A 104 -4.04 -1.79 -21.12
C ASP A 104 -5.54 -2.18 -21.02
N ALA A 105 -5.85 -3.47 -20.86
CA ALA A 105 -7.20 -3.97 -20.64
C ALA A 105 -7.84 -3.58 -19.29
N LEU A 106 -7.10 -2.93 -18.39
CA LEU A 106 -7.69 -2.28 -17.22
C LEU A 106 -8.49 -1.02 -17.62
N GLY A 107 -8.25 -0.45 -18.81
CA GLY A 107 -9.01 0.70 -19.31
C GLY A 107 -8.77 1.98 -18.51
N ARG A 108 -7.61 2.10 -17.87
CA ARG A 108 -7.19 3.30 -17.12
C ARG A 108 -6.20 4.11 -17.95
N ASP A 109 -6.22 5.42 -17.77
CA ASP A 109 -5.26 6.33 -18.39
C ASP A 109 -3.84 6.12 -17.82
N GLY A 110 -2.84 6.65 -18.52
CA GLY A 110 -1.43 6.47 -18.16
C GLY A 110 -1.05 7.09 -16.81
N GLU A 111 -1.64 8.21 -16.42
CA GLU A 111 -1.35 8.89 -15.15
C GLU A 111 -1.89 8.07 -13.97
N THR A 112 -3.10 7.53 -14.11
CA THR A 112 -3.66 6.60 -13.13
C THR A 112 -2.80 5.34 -12.99
N ILE A 113 -2.36 4.74 -14.10
CA ILE A 113 -1.50 3.55 -14.06
C ILE A 113 -0.15 3.85 -13.43
N GLU A 114 0.44 5.02 -13.70
CA GLU A 114 1.67 5.47 -13.05
C GLU A 114 1.49 5.59 -11.53
N ALA A 115 0.41 6.24 -11.08
CA ALA A 115 0.14 6.41 -9.66
C ALA A 115 -0.13 5.07 -8.93
N PHE A 116 -0.90 4.16 -9.52
CA PHE A 116 -1.03 2.79 -8.99
C PHE A 116 0.29 2.05 -9.01
N GLY A 117 1.07 2.21 -10.08
CA GLY A 117 2.35 1.55 -10.25
C GLY A 117 3.40 2.01 -9.24
N GLU A 118 3.38 3.26 -8.76
CA GLU A 118 4.28 3.68 -7.68
C GLU A 118 3.99 2.92 -6.38
N GLU A 119 2.72 2.79 -5.98
CA GLU A 119 2.33 1.95 -4.83
C GLU A 119 2.78 0.49 -5.03
N CYS A 120 2.50 -0.09 -6.21
CA CYS A 120 2.88 -1.46 -6.53
C CYS A 120 4.40 -1.65 -6.55
N ARG A 121 5.16 -0.63 -6.99
CA ARG A 121 6.62 -0.66 -7.02
C ARG A 121 7.21 -0.67 -5.62
N GLN A 122 6.66 0.13 -4.70
CA GLN A 122 7.07 0.11 -3.28
C GLN A 122 6.76 -1.23 -2.62
N LEU A 123 5.59 -1.82 -2.92
CA LEU A 123 5.25 -3.17 -2.48
C LEU A 123 6.21 -4.23 -3.08
N GLY A 124 6.58 -4.07 -4.35
CA GLY A 124 7.56 -4.90 -5.03
C GLY A 124 8.94 -4.87 -4.36
N LEU A 125 9.40 -3.68 -3.97
CA LEU A 125 10.63 -3.52 -3.19
C LEU A 125 10.52 -4.18 -1.81
N ALA A 126 9.36 -4.11 -1.15
CA ALA A 126 9.15 -4.81 0.11
C ALA A 126 9.27 -6.34 -0.04
N TRP A 127 8.77 -6.92 -1.14
CA TRP A 127 8.90 -8.35 -1.43
C TRP A 127 10.35 -8.81 -1.66
N ASP A 128 11.25 -7.92 -2.08
CA ASP A 128 12.67 -8.21 -2.28
C ASP A 128 13.50 -8.23 -0.97
N ALA A 129 12.93 -7.82 0.15
CA ALA A 129 13.58 -7.95 1.46
C ALA A 129 13.68 -9.44 1.86
N ALA A 130 14.54 -9.80 2.82
CA ALA A 130 14.78 -11.19 3.18
C ALA A 130 13.54 -11.82 3.85
N PRO A 131 12.72 -12.62 3.14
CA PRO A 131 11.43 -13.02 3.66
C PRO A 131 11.56 -14.25 4.55
N LEU A 132 10.65 -14.37 5.51
CA LEU A 132 10.37 -15.58 6.26
C LEU A 132 8.85 -15.77 6.28
N THR A 133 8.41 -16.81 5.58
CA THR A 133 6.99 -17.16 5.45
C THR A 133 6.57 -18.20 6.48
N VAL A 134 5.27 -18.36 6.69
CA VAL A 134 4.72 -19.45 7.53
C VAL A 134 5.14 -20.82 6.99
N GLN A 135 5.24 -20.99 5.67
CA GLN A 135 5.72 -22.24 5.09
C GLN A 135 7.19 -22.51 5.46
N ASN A 136 8.05 -21.48 5.46
CA ASN A 136 9.44 -21.65 5.90
C ASN A 136 9.54 -22.04 7.37
N LEU A 137 8.67 -21.52 8.23
CA LEU A 137 8.58 -21.94 9.63
C LEU A 137 8.16 -23.41 9.75
N LEU A 138 7.11 -23.83 9.03
CA LEU A 138 6.66 -25.23 9.01
C LEU A 138 7.75 -26.19 8.51
N ASP A 139 8.46 -25.82 7.44
CA ASP A 139 9.52 -26.65 6.87
C ASP A 139 10.75 -26.73 7.80
N GLY A 140 11.07 -25.62 8.49
CA GLY A 140 12.24 -25.52 9.38
C GLY A 140 12.03 -26.18 10.76
N ASP A 141 10.80 -26.16 11.26
CA ASP A 141 10.43 -26.62 12.61
C ASP A 141 9.53 -27.87 12.60
N ALA A 142 9.53 -28.61 11.49
CA ALA A 142 8.80 -29.87 11.35
C ALA A 142 9.16 -30.88 12.46
N GLY A 143 8.14 -31.44 13.13
CA GLY A 143 8.30 -32.37 14.25
C GLY A 143 8.66 -31.72 15.60
N THR A 144 8.77 -30.39 15.66
CA THR A 144 8.97 -29.67 16.93
C THR A 144 7.63 -29.31 17.60
N PRO A 145 7.62 -28.90 18.88
CA PRO A 145 6.42 -28.38 19.53
C PRO A 145 5.82 -27.12 18.90
N LEU A 146 6.55 -26.44 18.00
CA LEU A 146 6.10 -25.22 17.32
C LEU A 146 5.26 -25.51 16.06
N GLU A 147 5.43 -26.67 15.42
CA GLU A 147 4.69 -27.02 14.20
C GLU A 147 3.16 -26.89 14.36
N PRO A 148 2.53 -27.41 15.45
CA PRO A 148 1.09 -27.25 15.65
C PRO A 148 0.65 -25.79 15.85
N ILE A 149 1.55 -24.91 16.31
CA ILE A 149 1.28 -23.47 16.46
C ILE A 149 1.26 -22.82 15.08
N TYR A 150 2.25 -23.11 14.24
CA TYR A 150 2.36 -22.58 12.88
C TYR A 150 1.23 -23.05 11.97
N GLN A 151 0.70 -24.27 12.17
CA GLN A 151 -0.47 -24.74 11.45
C GLN A 151 -1.73 -23.89 11.75
N ARG A 152 -1.89 -23.39 13.00
CA ARG A 152 -3.03 -22.55 13.39
C ARG A 152 -2.99 -21.15 12.79
N TYR A 153 -1.82 -20.66 12.38
CA TYR A 153 -1.70 -19.32 11.77
C TYR A 153 -2.59 -19.20 10.52
N ARG A 154 -2.71 -20.26 9.71
CA ARG A 154 -3.58 -20.26 8.52
C ARG A 154 -5.06 -20.07 8.88
N GLU A 155 -5.52 -20.69 9.95
CA GLU A 155 -6.90 -20.53 10.42
C GLU A 155 -7.17 -19.10 10.90
N LEU A 156 -6.21 -18.50 11.60
CA LEU A 156 -6.30 -17.10 12.04
C LEU A 156 -6.23 -16.12 10.86
N PHE A 157 -5.39 -16.39 9.86
CA PHE A 157 -5.34 -15.59 8.64
C PHE A 157 -6.70 -15.61 7.94
N LEU A 158 -7.29 -16.80 7.78
CA LEU A 158 -8.63 -16.93 7.23
C LEU A 158 -9.66 -16.19 8.09
N HIS A 159 -9.61 -16.32 9.43
CA HIS A 159 -10.56 -15.64 10.32
C HIS A 159 -10.51 -14.11 10.17
N TYR A 160 -9.30 -13.54 10.19
CA TYR A 160 -9.09 -12.09 10.09
C TYR A 160 -8.96 -11.59 8.64
N GLY A 161 -9.25 -12.42 7.65
CA GLY A 161 -9.27 -12.04 6.24
C GLY A 161 -7.91 -11.62 5.68
N PHE A 162 -6.82 -12.20 6.20
CA PHE A 162 -5.49 -12.12 5.63
C PHE A 162 -5.31 -13.24 4.58
N ALA A 163 -4.81 -12.88 3.40
CA ALA A 163 -4.28 -13.83 2.44
C ALA A 163 -2.90 -14.35 2.87
N ASP A 164 -2.08 -13.47 3.47
CA ASP A 164 -0.73 -13.81 3.90
C ASP A 164 -0.19 -12.81 4.93
N VAL A 165 0.72 -13.28 5.80
CA VAL A 165 1.54 -12.45 6.70
C VAL A 165 2.97 -12.96 6.63
N THR A 166 3.86 -12.12 6.13
CA THR A 166 5.28 -12.46 5.91
C THR A 166 6.18 -11.56 6.75
N LEU A 167 7.14 -12.15 7.45
CA LEU A 167 8.22 -11.39 8.12
C LEU A 167 9.28 -11.02 7.09
N LEU A 168 9.61 -9.73 7.02
CA LEU A 168 10.70 -9.15 6.25
C LEU A 168 11.86 -8.88 7.21
N ARG A 169 12.89 -9.73 7.14
CA ARG A 169 14.12 -9.59 7.91
C ARG A 169 15.07 -8.64 7.18
N GLU A 170 15.94 -7.98 7.94
CA GLU A 170 16.97 -7.08 7.40
C GLU A 170 16.39 -6.03 6.43
N LEU A 171 15.16 -5.57 6.70
CA LEU A 171 14.40 -4.67 5.86
C LEU A 171 15.05 -3.28 5.85
N PRO A 172 15.61 -2.83 4.73
CA PRO A 172 16.21 -1.51 4.69
C PRO A 172 15.12 -0.45 4.54
N ILE A 173 15.20 0.64 5.30
CA ILE A 173 14.30 1.78 5.19
C ILE A 173 15.15 3.05 5.06
N ALA A 174 14.83 3.89 4.09
CA ALA A 174 15.42 5.20 3.95
C ALA A 174 14.41 6.30 4.29
N TYR A 175 14.79 7.15 5.25
CA TYR A 175 14.06 8.37 5.57
C TYR A 175 14.73 9.53 4.85
N ILE A 176 14.04 10.11 3.88
CA ILE A 176 14.58 11.16 3.01
C ILE A 176 13.80 12.44 3.26
N VAL A 177 14.50 13.55 3.41
CA VAL A 177 13.93 14.90 3.46
C VAL A 177 14.29 15.60 2.16
N ALA A 178 13.28 15.97 1.38
CA ALA A 178 13.48 16.68 0.12
C ALA A 178 13.56 18.20 0.32
N GLY A 179 12.95 18.70 1.41
CA GLY A 179 12.87 20.13 1.69
C GLY A 179 11.90 20.42 2.83
N TYR A 180 11.34 21.62 2.82
CA TYR A 180 10.43 22.08 3.88
C TYR A 180 9.35 23.03 3.35
N THR A 181 8.24 23.12 4.08
CA THR A 181 7.30 24.24 3.97
C THR A 181 7.52 25.20 5.14
N ARG A 182 7.12 26.47 4.97
CA ARG A 182 7.16 27.49 6.04
C ARG A 182 5.75 27.86 6.45
N ILE A 183 5.57 28.26 7.70
CA ILE A 183 4.30 28.77 8.28
C ILE A 183 3.25 27.66 8.50
N SER A 184 3.07 26.76 7.54
CA SER A 184 2.13 25.64 7.60
C SER A 184 2.75 24.36 7.06
N GLY A 185 2.44 23.23 7.69
CA GLY A 185 2.73 21.90 7.14
C GLY A 185 1.87 21.54 5.93
N ARG A 186 0.69 22.17 5.79
CA ARG A 186 -0.21 22.02 4.64
C ARG A 186 0.04 23.12 3.62
N ALA A 187 0.23 22.74 2.36
CA ALA A 187 0.42 23.67 1.25
C ALA A 187 -0.87 24.46 0.92
N VAL A 188 -2.02 23.84 1.13
CA VAL A 188 -3.34 24.39 0.79
C VAL A 188 -4.25 24.37 2.02
N SER A 189 -5.02 25.44 2.20
CA SER A 189 -6.06 25.54 3.22
C SER A 189 -7.37 25.92 2.55
N THR A 190 -8.43 25.17 2.84
CA THR A 190 -9.79 25.50 2.41
C THR A 190 -10.50 26.23 3.52
N THR A 191 -10.90 27.47 3.25
CA THR A 191 -11.69 28.29 4.19
C THR A 191 -13.08 28.55 3.59
N ARG A 192 -13.98 29.17 4.38
CA ARG A 192 -15.28 29.64 3.86
C ARG A 192 -15.16 30.61 2.66
N ARG A 193 -13.97 31.20 2.42
CA ARG A 193 -13.71 32.13 1.31
C ARG A 193 -13.13 31.44 0.07
N GLY A 194 -12.95 30.12 0.11
CA GLY A 194 -12.36 29.33 -0.96
C GLY A 194 -11.06 28.66 -0.54
N THR A 195 -10.45 28.00 -1.53
CA THR A 195 -9.20 27.24 -1.39
C THR A 195 -8.01 28.15 -1.70
N GLU A 196 -7.13 28.36 -0.73
CA GLU A 196 -5.93 29.20 -0.89
C GLU A 196 -4.66 28.39 -0.61
N THR A 197 -3.62 28.61 -1.44
CA THR A 197 -2.28 28.08 -1.17
C THR A 197 -1.62 28.90 -0.07
N THR A 198 -1.49 28.34 1.13
CA THR A 198 -0.97 29.04 2.32
C THR A 198 0.53 28.82 2.53
N ALA A 199 1.10 27.74 1.97
CA ALA A 199 2.53 27.47 2.03
C ALA A 199 3.04 26.91 0.70
N ARG A 200 4.28 27.28 0.33
CA ARG A 200 4.98 26.72 -0.82
C ARG A 200 6.09 25.79 -0.34
N PHE A 201 6.20 24.63 -0.98
CA PHE A 201 7.31 23.72 -0.77
C PHE A 201 8.63 24.37 -1.24
N ARG A 202 9.69 24.20 -0.45
CA ARG A 202 11.05 24.65 -0.77
C ARG A 202 12.02 23.48 -0.67
N PHE A 203 12.63 23.14 -1.80
CA PHE A 203 13.79 22.25 -1.83
C PHE A 203 14.98 22.86 -1.08
N PHE A 204 15.91 22.00 -0.64
CA PHE A 204 17.23 22.45 -0.22
C PHE A 204 17.98 23.12 -1.38
N PRO A 205 18.88 24.09 -1.14
CA PRO A 205 19.55 24.82 -2.22
C PRO A 205 20.22 23.89 -3.24
N ALA A 206 19.96 24.13 -4.53
CA ALA A 206 20.54 23.33 -5.59
C ALA A 206 22.08 23.42 -5.61
N GLY A 207 22.72 22.32 -5.99
CA GLY A 207 24.14 22.27 -6.25
C GLY A 207 24.54 23.00 -7.54
N ARG A 208 25.84 22.99 -7.86
CA ARG A 208 26.38 23.58 -9.09
C ARG A 208 25.84 22.93 -10.38
N ASP A 209 25.29 21.73 -10.27
CA ASP A 209 24.71 20.93 -11.35
C ASP A 209 23.19 21.15 -11.52
N SER A 210 22.63 22.17 -10.86
CA SER A 210 21.19 22.47 -10.84
C SER A 210 20.31 21.36 -10.25
N LYS A 211 20.89 20.36 -9.58
CA LYS A 211 20.13 19.33 -8.86
C LYS A 211 19.88 19.75 -7.42
N PHE A 212 18.69 19.45 -6.94
CA PHE A 212 18.31 19.68 -5.54
C PHE A 212 18.75 18.48 -4.70
N PRO A 213 19.64 18.66 -3.70
CA PRO A 213 20.02 17.57 -2.83
C PRO A 213 18.85 17.16 -1.94
N MET A 214 18.72 15.87 -1.71
CA MET A 214 17.83 15.31 -0.69
C MET A 214 18.69 14.62 0.36
N TYR A 215 18.42 14.89 1.63
CA TYR A 215 19.20 14.36 2.74
C TYR A 215 18.43 13.23 3.39
N GLY A 216 19.09 12.14 3.74
CA GLY A 216 18.42 11.04 4.39
C GLY A 216 19.35 10.12 5.14
N VAL A 217 18.76 9.27 5.95
CA VAL A 217 19.43 8.18 6.66
C VAL A 217 18.81 6.86 6.21
N ARG A 218 19.66 5.86 6.02
CA ARG A 218 19.24 4.48 5.76
C ARG A 218 19.48 3.68 7.03
N THR A 219 18.47 2.92 7.44
CA THR A 219 18.55 1.98 8.57
C THR A 219 18.09 0.60 8.11
N GLU A 220 18.50 -0.43 8.81
CA GLU A 220 17.96 -1.79 8.64
C GLU A 220 17.09 -2.11 9.84
N THR A 221 15.95 -2.75 9.59
CA THR A 221 14.94 -3.07 10.60
C THR A 221 14.27 -4.40 10.27
N GLU A 222 13.23 -4.73 11.02
CA GLU A 222 12.32 -5.84 10.79
C GLU A 222 10.92 -5.30 10.49
N GLY A 223 10.16 -6.02 9.67
CA GLY A 223 8.78 -5.67 9.38
C GLY A 223 7.89 -6.87 9.09
N LEU A 224 6.60 -6.73 9.34
CA LEU A 224 5.57 -7.69 9.02
C LEU A 224 4.70 -7.12 7.90
N LEU A 225 4.74 -7.78 6.74
CA LEU A 225 3.92 -7.44 5.59
C LEU A 225 2.62 -8.26 5.66
N PHE A 226 1.50 -7.57 5.82
CA PHE A 226 0.16 -8.14 5.82
C PHE A 226 -0.50 -7.91 4.46
N GLN A 227 -1.04 -8.97 3.88
CA GLN A 227 -1.84 -8.91 2.66
C GLN A 227 -3.24 -9.39 3.00
N LEU A 228 -4.26 -8.58 2.75
CA LEU A 228 -5.66 -8.97 2.88
C LEU A 228 -6.08 -9.86 1.72
N ASP A 229 -7.06 -10.72 1.99
CA ASP A 229 -7.76 -11.50 0.98
C ASP A 229 -8.66 -10.54 0.16
N LYS A 230 -8.33 -10.40 -1.13
CA LYS A 230 -8.99 -9.44 -2.02
C LYS A 230 -10.42 -9.85 -2.32
N LEU A 231 -10.73 -11.15 -2.36
CA LEU A 231 -12.10 -11.63 -2.51
C LEU A 231 -12.93 -11.25 -1.28
N LYS A 232 -12.37 -11.39 -0.08
CA LYS A 232 -13.03 -10.94 1.14
C LYS A 232 -13.24 -9.44 1.19
N VAL A 233 -12.29 -8.64 0.71
CA VAL A 233 -12.45 -7.18 0.59
C VAL A 233 -13.60 -6.84 -0.36
N ILE A 234 -13.69 -7.47 -1.53
CA ILE A 234 -14.80 -7.25 -2.47
C ILE A 234 -16.14 -7.67 -1.86
N GLN A 235 -16.20 -8.86 -1.25
CA GLN A 235 -17.42 -9.33 -0.58
C GLN A 235 -17.84 -8.39 0.55
N TRP A 236 -16.88 -7.87 1.31
CA TRP A 236 -17.13 -6.92 2.38
C TRP A 236 -17.68 -5.58 1.86
N LEU A 237 -17.16 -5.07 0.75
CA LEU A 237 -17.69 -3.87 0.08
C LEU A 237 -19.15 -4.10 -0.35
N ALA A 238 -19.45 -5.26 -0.95
CA ALA A 238 -20.79 -5.62 -1.39
C ALA A 238 -21.77 -5.80 -0.21
N ASN A 239 -21.34 -6.53 0.83
CA ASN A 239 -22.15 -6.74 2.06
C ASN A 239 -22.40 -5.44 2.82
N SER A 240 -21.48 -4.47 2.71
CA SER A 240 -21.65 -3.13 3.26
C SER A 240 -22.43 -2.20 2.34
N GLY A 241 -22.89 -2.65 1.17
CA GLY A 241 -23.67 -1.84 0.24
C GLY A 241 -22.88 -0.71 -0.44
N VAL A 242 -21.55 -0.76 -0.43
CA VAL A 242 -20.70 0.22 -1.14
C VAL A 242 -20.76 -0.02 -2.65
N ILE A 243 -20.95 -1.28 -3.05
CA ILE A 243 -21.02 -1.74 -4.43
C ILE A 243 -22.08 -2.83 -4.57
N ASP A 244 -22.55 -3.06 -5.79
CA ASP A 244 -23.18 -4.33 -6.14
C ASP A 244 -22.12 -5.43 -6.25
N ASP A 245 -22.48 -6.68 -5.91
CA ASP A 245 -21.55 -7.83 -6.00
C ASP A 245 -21.09 -8.02 -7.46
N PRO A 246 -19.78 -7.85 -7.76
CA PRO A 246 -19.27 -7.99 -9.11
C PRO A 246 -19.06 -9.44 -9.54
N VAL A 247 -19.38 -10.43 -8.70
CA VAL A 247 -19.29 -11.87 -8.97
C VAL A 247 -17.88 -12.30 -9.42
N VAL A 248 -16.87 -11.87 -8.65
CA VAL A 248 -15.47 -12.26 -8.84
C VAL A 248 -15.13 -13.52 -8.04
N SER A 249 -14.31 -14.41 -8.60
CA SER A 249 -14.01 -15.72 -7.99
C SER A 249 -12.53 -15.99 -7.73
N THR A 250 -11.63 -15.14 -8.21
CA THR A 250 -10.18 -15.28 -7.99
C THR A 250 -9.56 -14.01 -7.39
N GLN A 251 -8.46 -14.16 -6.64
CA GLN A 251 -7.69 -13.03 -6.09
C GLN A 251 -7.25 -12.05 -7.19
N ARG A 252 -6.89 -12.58 -8.36
CA ARG A 252 -6.44 -11.80 -9.51
C ARG A 252 -7.57 -10.99 -10.13
N ASP A 253 -8.77 -11.58 -10.28
CA ASP A 253 -9.93 -10.87 -10.81
C ASP A 253 -10.43 -9.80 -9.84
N ALA A 254 -10.41 -10.07 -8.53
CA ALA A 254 -10.66 -9.07 -7.50
C ALA A 254 -9.66 -7.91 -7.58
N GLN A 255 -8.36 -8.19 -7.75
CA GLN A 255 -7.34 -7.14 -7.92
C GLN A 255 -7.57 -6.32 -9.20
N LYS A 256 -7.88 -6.97 -10.34
CA LYS A 256 -8.22 -6.27 -11.59
C LYS A 256 -9.44 -5.38 -11.41
N TRP A 257 -10.45 -5.86 -10.70
CA TRP A 257 -11.65 -5.09 -10.40
C TRP A 257 -11.29 -3.85 -9.57
N LEU A 258 -10.45 -3.99 -8.53
CA LEU A 258 -10.00 -2.85 -7.72
C LEU A 258 -9.31 -1.79 -8.60
N TYR A 259 -8.33 -2.17 -9.43
CA TYR A 259 -7.66 -1.20 -10.33
C TYR A 259 -8.59 -0.53 -11.34
N ARG A 260 -9.68 -1.21 -11.75
CA ARG A 260 -10.65 -0.66 -12.70
C ARG A 260 -11.54 0.40 -12.07
N PHE A 261 -11.96 0.19 -10.82
CA PHE A 261 -13.04 0.97 -10.20
C PHE A 261 -12.61 1.86 -9.03
N SER A 262 -11.41 1.66 -8.49
CA SER A 262 -10.81 2.57 -7.50
C SER A 262 -10.04 3.72 -8.18
N THR A 263 -9.54 4.62 -7.35
CA THR A 263 -8.64 5.72 -7.75
C THR A 263 -7.37 5.67 -6.90
N PRO A 264 -6.23 6.10 -7.42
CA PRO A 264 -5.00 6.18 -6.63
C PRO A 264 -5.15 7.09 -5.41
N VAL A 265 -4.54 6.72 -4.29
CA VAL A 265 -4.50 7.55 -3.08
C VAL A 265 -3.36 8.55 -3.19
N ALA A 266 -3.66 9.77 -3.63
CA ALA A 266 -2.65 10.80 -3.90
C ALA A 266 -2.33 11.72 -2.71
N ASP A 267 -3.28 11.96 -1.80
CA ASP A 267 -3.13 12.89 -0.67
C ASP A 267 -3.18 12.12 0.66
N ALA A 268 -2.18 12.33 1.52
CA ALA A 268 -2.08 11.78 2.86
C ALA A 268 -3.09 12.40 3.86
N PHE A 269 -3.59 13.60 3.57
CA PHE A 269 -4.35 14.44 4.51
C PHE A 269 -5.82 14.61 4.14
N SER A 270 -6.24 14.07 3.01
CA SER A 270 -7.60 14.19 2.49
C SER A 270 -8.21 12.81 2.28
N THR A 271 -9.51 12.73 2.48
CA THR A 271 -10.29 11.55 2.15
C THR A 271 -10.39 11.43 0.62
N PRO A 272 -10.21 10.23 0.03
CA PRO A 272 -10.44 10.02 -1.39
C PRO A 272 -11.91 10.29 -1.76
N ASP A 273 -12.16 10.91 -2.92
CA ASP A 273 -13.54 11.19 -3.40
C ASP A 273 -14.27 9.92 -3.87
N ASN A 274 -13.53 8.89 -4.30
CA ASN A 274 -14.07 7.62 -4.74
C ASN A 274 -14.40 6.73 -3.53
N SER A 275 -15.67 6.38 -3.36
CA SER A 275 -16.17 5.62 -2.20
C SER A 275 -15.49 4.25 -2.01
N ILE A 276 -15.16 3.54 -3.09
CA ILE A 276 -14.43 2.26 -3.04
C ILE A 276 -13.04 2.49 -2.45
N THR A 277 -12.35 3.53 -2.93
CA THR A 277 -11.00 3.89 -2.48
C THR A 277 -11.01 4.33 -1.02
N GLU A 278 -11.96 5.17 -0.62
CA GLU A 278 -12.16 5.57 0.76
C GLU A 278 -12.39 4.37 1.67
N ALA A 279 -13.30 3.47 1.31
CA ALA A 279 -13.64 2.30 2.09
C ALA A 279 -12.44 1.34 2.26
N VAL A 280 -11.74 1.03 1.16
CA VAL A 280 -10.58 0.13 1.18
C VAL A 280 -9.40 0.77 1.92
N LEU A 281 -9.14 2.06 1.71
CA LEU A 281 -8.13 2.78 2.48
C LEU A 281 -8.44 2.77 3.98
N GLY A 282 -9.69 3.11 4.34
CA GLY A 282 -10.13 3.11 5.73
C GLY A 282 -10.01 1.74 6.37
N LEU A 283 -10.35 0.68 5.64
CA LEU A 283 -10.22 -0.70 6.11
C LEU A 283 -8.75 -1.05 6.37
N VAL A 284 -7.89 -0.91 5.37
CA VAL A 284 -6.46 -1.24 5.45
C VAL A 284 -5.77 -0.45 6.56
N HIS A 285 -6.05 0.85 6.65
CA HIS A 285 -5.49 1.75 7.66
C HIS A 285 -5.97 1.41 9.08
N SER A 286 -7.27 1.14 9.25
CA SER A 286 -7.84 0.77 10.56
C SER A 286 -7.31 -0.58 11.04
N ILE A 287 -7.14 -1.55 10.12
CA ILE A 287 -6.50 -2.83 10.40
C ILE A 287 -5.04 -2.61 10.81
N ALA A 288 -4.27 -1.78 10.11
CA ALA A 288 -2.88 -1.50 10.43
C ALA A 288 -2.73 -0.90 11.83
N HIS A 289 -3.58 0.06 12.21
CA HIS A 289 -3.60 0.64 13.56
C HIS A 289 -3.94 -0.38 14.65
N ARG A 290 -4.98 -1.20 14.43
CA ARG A 290 -5.34 -2.27 15.37
C ARG A 290 -4.20 -3.29 15.51
N THR A 291 -3.55 -3.62 14.40
CA THR A 291 -2.44 -4.58 14.35
C THR A 291 -1.20 -4.02 15.06
N MET A 292 -0.85 -2.75 14.87
CA MET A 292 0.26 -2.12 15.60
C MET A 292 0.04 -2.15 17.11
N LYS A 293 -1.18 -1.85 17.59
CA LYS A 293 -1.52 -1.95 19.01
C LYS A 293 -1.42 -3.39 19.53
N ALA A 294 -1.91 -4.36 18.77
CA ALA A 294 -1.83 -5.77 19.11
C ALA A 294 -0.37 -6.26 19.20
N LEU A 295 0.46 -5.91 18.21
CA LEU A 295 1.89 -6.26 18.18
C LEU A 295 2.67 -5.59 19.32
N ALA A 296 2.45 -4.30 19.57
CA ALA A 296 3.13 -3.53 20.61
C ALA A 296 2.95 -4.13 22.02
N SER A 297 1.83 -4.81 22.27
CA SER A 297 1.59 -5.50 23.55
C SER A 297 2.52 -6.70 23.79
N ARG A 298 3.24 -7.17 22.75
CA ARG A 298 4.01 -8.43 22.75
C ARG A 298 5.46 -8.27 22.28
N CYS A 299 5.73 -7.37 21.34
CA CYS A 299 7.06 -7.22 20.75
C CYS A 299 8.07 -6.44 21.61
N GLY A 300 7.68 -5.99 22.82
CA GLY A 300 8.54 -5.21 23.71
C GLY A 300 8.82 -3.78 23.23
N LEU A 301 8.17 -3.33 22.15
CA LEU A 301 8.23 -1.97 21.62
C LEU A 301 6.94 -1.23 21.96
N ASN A 302 7.06 0.08 22.23
CA ASN A 302 5.88 0.94 22.31
C ASN A 302 5.23 1.05 20.92
N VAL A 303 3.91 1.24 20.85
CA VAL A 303 3.20 1.49 19.59
C VAL A 303 3.80 2.65 18.80
N ASP A 304 4.31 3.69 19.48
CA ASP A 304 4.97 4.84 18.85
C ASP A 304 6.38 4.51 18.31
N SER A 305 6.92 3.33 18.64
CA SER A 305 8.16 2.77 18.09
C SER A 305 7.90 1.82 16.92
N LEU A 306 6.65 1.62 16.53
CA LEU A 306 6.24 0.99 15.28
C LEU A 306 5.85 2.09 14.29
N ALA A 307 5.86 1.75 13.01
CA ALA A 307 5.27 2.59 11.97
C ALA A 307 4.63 1.71 10.90
N GLU A 308 3.75 2.32 10.13
CA GLU A 308 3.05 1.67 9.03
C GLU A 308 3.43 2.24 7.66
N TYR A 309 3.29 1.39 6.64
CA TYR A 309 3.25 1.80 5.25
C TYR A 309 2.08 1.10 4.57
N LEU A 310 1.20 1.88 3.94
CA LEU A 310 -0.07 1.38 3.42
C LEU A 310 0.02 1.15 1.90
N PHE A 311 -0.56 0.05 1.44
CA PHE A 311 -0.77 -0.28 0.03
C PHE A 311 -2.26 -0.57 -0.20
N PRO A 312 -3.14 0.44 -0.05
CA PRO A 312 -4.59 0.24 -0.05
C PRO A 312 -5.08 -0.35 -1.37
N THR A 313 -4.51 0.06 -2.50
CA THR A 313 -4.90 -0.47 -3.82
C THR A 313 -4.57 -1.95 -3.96
N ASN A 314 -3.54 -2.43 -3.25
CA ASN A 314 -3.13 -3.83 -3.20
C ASN A 314 -3.74 -4.61 -2.01
N CYS A 315 -4.60 -3.95 -1.23
CA CYS A 315 -5.15 -4.44 0.04
C CYS A 315 -4.06 -4.98 0.97
N ALA A 316 -2.96 -4.25 1.13
CA ALA A 316 -1.83 -4.66 1.96
C ALA A 316 -1.30 -3.51 2.80
N PHE A 317 -0.57 -3.85 3.85
CA PHE A 317 0.14 -2.88 4.68
C PHE A 317 1.36 -3.54 5.33
N LEU A 318 2.38 -2.74 5.59
CA LEU A 318 3.60 -3.14 6.27
C LEU A 318 3.64 -2.47 7.64
N ILE A 319 3.91 -3.24 8.69
CA ILE A 319 4.27 -2.71 10.01
C ILE A 319 5.74 -2.99 10.25
N TYR A 320 6.51 -1.97 10.59
CA TYR A 320 7.94 -2.11 10.83
C TYR A 320 8.38 -1.41 12.11
N ALA A 321 9.48 -1.86 12.70
CA ALA A 321 10.07 -1.17 13.84
C ALA A 321 10.69 0.15 13.38
N ASN A 322 10.15 1.27 13.89
CA ASN A 322 10.57 2.63 13.58
C ASN A 322 11.72 3.08 14.50
N THR A 323 12.70 2.20 14.67
CA THR A 323 13.90 2.50 15.42
C THR A 323 14.90 3.18 14.49
N ARG A 324 15.11 4.49 14.65
CA ARG A 324 16.14 5.25 13.90
C ARG A 324 17.56 4.94 14.38
N SER A 325 17.79 3.71 14.83
CA SER A 325 19.05 3.16 15.29
C SER A 325 19.49 2.04 14.37
N GLU A 326 20.79 1.77 14.33
CA GLU A 326 21.35 0.63 13.58
C GLU A 326 21.10 -0.73 14.26
N PHE A 327 20.60 -0.73 15.50
CA PHE A 327 20.26 -1.95 16.24
C PHE A 327 18.80 -2.35 16.03
N THR A 328 18.58 -3.60 15.60
CA THR A 328 17.26 -4.24 15.54
C THR A 328 17.07 -5.12 16.78
N LEU A 329 16.01 -4.87 17.55
CA LEU A 329 15.73 -5.62 18.79
C LEU A 329 15.30 -7.07 18.52
N GLY A 330 14.69 -7.35 17.37
CA GLY A 330 14.14 -8.67 17.02
C GLY A 330 12.77 -8.93 17.65
N GLY A 331 12.07 -7.86 18.07
CA GLY A 331 10.78 -7.95 18.74
C GLY A 331 9.66 -8.40 17.80
N LEU A 332 9.66 -7.94 16.55
CA LEU A 332 8.65 -8.38 15.56
C LEU A 332 8.92 -9.81 15.08
N GLU A 333 10.18 -10.19 14.90
CA GLU A 333 10.58 -11.56 14.59
C GLU A 333 10.21 -12.52 15.73
N HIS A 334 10.45 -12.12 16.99
CA HIS A 334 10.03 -12.90 18.15
C HIS A 334 8.51 -13.13 18.14
N VAL A 335 7.72 -12.07 17.95
CA VAL A 335 6.26 -12.21 17.85
C VAL A 335 5.89 -13.13 16.70
N TYR A 336 6.47 -12.96 15.50
CA TYR A 336 6.15 -13.81 14.35
C TYR A 336 6.36 -15.31 14.64
N ARG A 337 7.48 -15.64 15.29
CA ARG A 337 7.88 -17.03 15.57
C ARG A 337 7.20 -17.65 16.77
N PHE A 338 6.79 -16.87 17.77
CA PHE A 338 6.37 -17.43 19.05
C PHE A 338 5.00 -16.94 19.53
N ASP A 339 4.60 -15.70 19.23
CA ASP A 339 3.41 -15.06 19.80
C ASP A 339 2.40 -14.55 18.76
N LEU A 340 2.56 -14.86 17.47
CA LEU A 340 1.72 -14.30 16.41
C LEU A 340 0.26 -14.73 16.56
N GLU A 341 0.01 -15.96 16.99
CA GLU A 341 -1.35 -16.43 17.26
C GLU A 341 -2.06 -15.50 18.26
N ASP A 342 -1.41 -15.24 19.39
CA ASP A 342 -2.02 -14.40 20.42
C ASP A 342 -2.08 -12.93 19.98
N ALA A 343 -1.08 -12.44 19.25
CA ALA A 343 -1.12 -11.11 18.66
C ALA A 343 -2.31 -10.93 17.70
N LEU A 344 -2.61 -11.94 16.88
CA LEU A 344 -3.77 -11.91 15.99
C LEU A 344 -5.08 -11.96 16.78
N ARG A 345 -5.16 -12.75 17.85
CA ARG A 345 -6.36 -12.78 18.72
C ARG A 345 -6.65 -11.42 19.36
N GLU A 346 -5.62 -10.61 19.63
CA GLU A 346 -5.77 -9.24 20.14
C GLU A 346 -6.36 -8.25 19.10
N LEU A 347 -6.50 -8.64 17.83
CA LEU A 347 -7.22 -7.83 16.84
C LEU A 347 -8.70 -7.66 17.21
N ASP A 348 -9.27 -8.61 17.98
CA ASP A 348 -10.64 -8.53 18.49
C ASP A 348 -10.82 -7.58 19.67
N ALA A 349 -9.75 -7.03 20.26
CA ALA A 349 -9.88 -6.06 21.34
C ALA A 349 -10.37 -4.69 20.84
N GLU A 350 -10.87 -3.86 21.77
CA GLU A 350 -11.34 -2.49 21.51
C GLU A 350 -12.49 -2.39 20.48
N LYS A 351 -13.33 -3.44 20.35
CA LYS A 351 -14.57 -3.39 19.52
C LYS A 351 -15.48 -2.22 19.84
N ARG A 352 -15.48 -1.78 21.10
CA ARG A 352 -16.16 -0.59 21.61
C ARG A 352 -15.15 0.35 22.26
N CYS A 353 -15.39 1.65 22.10
CA CYS A 353 -14.60 2.68 22.77
C CYS A 353 -15.26 3.08 24.08
N VAL A 354 -14.47 3.52 25.05
CA VAL A 354 -14.96 4.16 26.28
C VAL A 354 -15.81 5.40 26.01
N PHE A 355 -15.64 6.04 24.84
CA PHE A 355 -16.41 7.19 24.40
C PHE A 355 -17.57 6.82 23.45
N ASP A 356 -17.99 5.55 23.40
CA ASP A 356 -19.23 5.18 22.70
C ASP A 356 -20.47 5.68 23.45
N PRO A 357 -21.54 6.11 22.76
CA PRO A 357 -21.71 6.17 21.30
C PRO A 357 -21.11 7.38 20.53
N PRO A 358 -20.76 8.54 21.13
CA PRO A 358 -20.23 9.68 20.37
C PRO A 358 -19.04 9.34 19.47
N CYS A 359 -18.09 8.53 19.95
CA CYS A 359 -16.95 8.14 19.14
C CYS A 359 -17.35 7.38 17.88
N ARG A 360 -18.24 6.39 18.00
CA ARG A 360 -18.71 5.61 16.85
C ARG A 360 -19.52 6.42 15.84
N ARG A 361 -20.39 7.30 16.32
CA ARG A 361 -21.37 8.00 15.48
C ARG A 361 -20.88 9.34 14.97
N ASP A 362 -20.31 10.16 15.86
CA ASP A 362 -20.04 11.57 15.60
C ASP A 362 -18.58 11.81 15.21
N PHE A 363 -17.65 10.93 15.63
CA PHE A 363 -16.22 11.00 15.29
C PHE A 363 -15.77 9.95 14.26
N GLY A 364 -16.70 9.27 13.58
CA GLY A 364 -16.38 8.29 12.55
C GLY A 364 -15.67 7.03 13.07
N GLY A 365 -15.88 6.65 14.34
CA GLY A 365 -15.36 5.40 14.89
C GLY A 365 -13.86 5.37 15.22
N ALA A 366 -13.18 6.52 15.18
CA ALA A 366 -11.77 6.65 15.55
C ALA A 366 -11.55 7.82 16.53
N CYS A 367 -10.71 7.61 17.55
CA CYS A 367 -10.27 8.64 18.48
C CYS A 367 -8.97 8.23 19.19
N ALA A 368 -8.44 9.14 20.02
CA ALA A 368 -7.25 8.94 20.85
C ALA A 368 -7.32 7.71 21.78
N ALA A 369 -8.52 7.30 22.21
CA ALA A 369 -8.68 6.15 23.10
C ALA A 369 -8.78 4.79 22.39
N CYS A 370 -8.97 4.73 21.07
CA CYS A 370 -9.23 3.46 20.37
C CYS A 370 -8.34 3.20 19.15
N LEU A 371 -8.23 4.13 18.19
CA LEU A 371 -7.51 3.86 16.94
C LEU A 371 -6.35 4.81 16.70
N HIS A 372 -6.37 6.04 17.21
CA HIS A 372 -5.28 6.96 16.92
C HIS A 372 -3.98 6.48 17.55
N ILE A 373 -2.89 6.72 16.84
CA ILE A 373 -1.49 6.54 17.27
C ILE A 373 -0.72 7.85 16.98
N SER A 374 0.54 7.93 17.41
CA SER A 374 1.36 9.11 17.12
C SER A 374 1.58 9.32 15.61
N GLU A 375 1.71 10.59 15.23
CA GLU A 375 2.07 11.05 13.89
C GLU A 375 3.43 10.54 13.40
N VAL A 376 4.32 10.09 14.30
CA VAL A 376 5.60 9.46 13.89
C VAL A 376 5.41 8.03 13.40
N ALA A 377 4.28 7.39 13.76
CA ALA A 377 3.93 6.04 13.37
C ALA A 377 2.98 6.02 12.15
N CYS A 378 2.01 6.96 12.10
CA CYS A 378 1.04 7.09 11.01
C CYS A 378 1.36 8.28 10.10
N THR A 379 1.81 7.99 8.88
CA THR A 379 2.13 9.03 7.86
C THR A 379 0.90 9.77 7.33
N ARG A 380 -0.31 9.22 7.53
CA ARG A 380 -1.60 9.81 7.16
C ARG A 380 -2.27 10.62 8.27
N PHE A 381 -1.58 10.86 9.38
CA PHE A 381 -2.07 11.68 10.50
C PHE A 381 -3.44 11.23 11.03
N ASN A 382 -3.65 9.91 11.14
CA ASN A 382 -4.90 9.31 11.61
C ASN A 382 -6.14 9.70 10.76
N THR A 383 -5.96 10.10 9.49
CA THR A 383 -7.09 10.38 8.58
C THR A 383 -7.66 9.09 7.99
N VAL A 384 -8.98 9.04 7.75
CA VAL A 384 -9.65 7.85 7.17
C VAL A 384 -9.42 6.61 8.04
N LEU A 385 -9.92 6.66 9.28
CA LEU A 385 -9.91 5.56 10.25
C LEU A 385 -11.33 5.35 10.76
N ASP A 386 -11.77 4.10 10.85
CA ASP A 386 -13.08 3.76 11.42
C ASP A 386 -13.12 2.29 11.89
N ARG A 387 -13.32 2.07 13.19
CA ARG A 387 -13.48 0.70 13.73
C ARG A 387 -14.77 0.00 13.30
N ASN A 388 -15.76 0.73 12.79
CA ASN A 388 -16.97 0.12 12.24
C ASN A 388 -16.64 -0.73 11.00
N LEU A 389 -15.61 -0.38 10.23
CA LEU A 389 -15.13 -1.19 9.10
C LEU A 389 -14.67 -2.57 9.57
N LEU A 390 -14.09 -2.62 10.76
CA LEU A 390 -13.55 -3.80 11.40
C LEU A 390 -14.67 -4.66 12.01
N PHE A 391 -15.47 -4.06 12.88
CA PHE A 391 -16.42 -4.80 13.74
C PHE A 391 -17.90 -4.67 13.34
N GLY A 392 -18.17 -3.93 12.27
CA GLY A 392 -19.51 -3.55 11.85
C GLY A 392 -20.10 -2.39 12.65
N THR A 393 -21.20 -1.84 12.15
CA THR A 393 -21.99 -0.85 12.87
C THR A 393 -22.76 -1.53 14.01
N LEU A 394 -22.19 -1.53 15.22
CA LEU A 394 -22.78 -2.16 16.39
C LEU A 394 -24.01 -1.39 16.94
N PRO A 395 -25.03 -2.09 17.46
CA PRO A 395 -26.18 -1.44 18.09
C PRO A 395 -25.80 -0.71 19.40
N PRO A 396 -26.66 0.21 19.90
CA PRO A 396 -26.51 0.81 21.22
C PRO A 396 -26.44 -0.22 22.34
N LEU A 397 -25.73 0.10 23.43
CA LEU A 397 -25.62 -0.80 24.59
C LEU A 397 -26.92 -0.93 25.38
N ASP A 398 -27.75 0.12 25.38
CA ASP A 398 -29.04 0.16 26.08
C ASP A 398 -30.18 -0.50 25.29
N GLY A 399 -29.87 -1.12 24.14
CA GLY A 399 -30.86 -1.74 23.26
C GLY A 399 -31.79 -0.75 22.56
N SER A 400 -31.53 0.55 22.66
CA SER A 400 -32.24 1.53 21.87
C SER A 400 -31.99 1.29 20.38
N VAL A 401 -32.94 1.67 19.53
CA VAL A 401 -32.72 1.74 18.10
C VAL A 401 -32.17 3.14 17.85
N TYR A 402 -30.99 3.26 17.23
CA TYR A 402 -30.56 4.56 16.73
C TYR A 402 -31.66 5.08 15.81
N ALA A 403 -32.13 6.31 16.01
CA ALA A 403 -33.05 6.92 15.06
C ALA A 403 -32.38 6.84 13.68
N ASP A 404 -33.03 6.14 12.73
CA ASP A 404 -32.53 5.99 11.38
C ASP A 404 -32.40 7.39 10.77
N ARG A 405 -31.18 7.92 10.78
CA ARG A 405 -30.81 8.98 9.85
C ARG A 405 -30.57 8.26 8.53
N GLU A 406 -31.38 8.58 7.52
CA GLU A 406 -31.33 7.97 6.19
C GLU A 406 -29.93 8.04 5.54
N ASP A 407 -29.05 8.91 6.04
CA ASP A 407 -27.72 9.18 5.48
C ASP A 407 -26.53 8.45 6.17
N VAL A 408 -26.74 7.58 7.15
CA VAL A 408 -25.61 6.93 7.88
C VAL A 408 -25.28 5.56 7.29
N GLN A 409 -24.13 5.48 6.62
CA GLN A 409 -23.55 4.23 6.12
C GLN A 409 -23.45 3.18 7.24
N ARG A 410 -24.07 2.01 7.02
CA ARG A 410 -23.94 0.85 7.91
C ARG A 410 -22.89 -0.10 7.36
N TRP A 411 -21.96 -0.50 8.21
CA TRP A 411 -20.87 -1.39 7.83
C TRP A 411 -21.14 -2.81 8.29
N HIS A 412 -20.91 -3.77 7.39
CA HIS A 412 -20.65 -5.15 7.79
C HIS A 412 -19.24 -5.22 8.37
N GLY A 413 -19.02 -5.99 9.44
CA GLY A 413 -17.67 -6.16 9.97
C GLY A 413 -16.80 -6.92 8.98
N TYR A 414 -15.54 -6.52 8.81
CA TYR A 414 -14.61 -7.25 7.95
C TYR A 414 -14.27 -8.64 8.50
N TRP A 415 -14.10 -8.75 9.83
CA TRP A 415 -13.83 -10.02 10.52
C TRP A 415 -15.05 -10.58 11.28
N SER A 416 -16.25 -10.00 11.08
CA SER A 416 -17.47 -10.64 11.56
C SER A 416 -17.74 -11.93 10.78
N ARG A 417 -18.06 -12.99 11.52
CA ARG A 417 -18.33 -14.34 11.00
C ARG A 417 -19.58 -14.40 10.13
#